data_AF-A0A3D1N923-F1
#
_entry.id   AF-A0A3D1N923-F1
#
_cell.length_a   1.000
_cell.length_b   1.000
_cell.length_c   1.000
_cell.angle_alpha   90.00
_cell.angle_beta   90.00
_cell.angle_gamma   90.00
#
_symmetry.space_group_name_H-M   'P 1'
#
loop_
_entity.id
_entity.type
_entity.pdbx_description
1 polymer ?
#
loop_
_entity_poly.entity_id
_entity_poly.type
_entity_poly.pdbx_seq_one_letter_code
_entity_poly.pdbx_strand_id
1 'polypeptide(L)'
;MILILLISCDKNDSQINGTVATNEKTVPSNPIYYSTSEKEYAQASPFTRRLINQVDAAVNSLNLLTREPSVIKYEVIISIDKNPENKFSNFVSIVPFDNSLNSFVLKPDGKCHICGMGGAYSCIKEVETYMETHNLDEIDVHVKRSSDGCIDITFK
;
A
#
# COMPACT_ATOMS: atom_id res chain seq x y z
N MET A 1 36.70 -37.91 -19.67
CA MET A 1 35.78 -37.02 -18.94
C MET A 1 36.64 -35.98 -18.25
N ILE A 2 36.58 -34.72 -18.68
CA ILE A 2 36.83 -33.52 -17.87
C ILE A 2 36.03 -32.42 -18.57
N LEU A 3 34.95 -32.03 -17.89
CA LEU A 3 34.11 -30.88 -18.15
C LEU A 3 34.87 -29.67 -17.57
N ILE A 4 35.24 -28.70 -18.40
CA ILE A 4 35.81 -27.43 -17.91
C ILE A 4 34.72 -26.37 -18.00
N LEU A 5 34.11 -26.10 -16.84
CA LEU A 5 33.31 -24.91 -16.58
C LEU A 5 34.28 -23.73 -16.44
N LEU A 6 34.20 -22.76 -17.36
CA LEU A 6 34.74 -21.42 -17.12
C LEU A 6 33.56 -20.48 -16.87
N ILE A 7 33.28 -20.28 -15.58
CA ILE A 7 32.56 -19.10 -15.10
C ILE A 7 33.60 -17.97 -15.10
N SER A 8 33.39 -16.94 -15.92
CA SER A 8 34.02 -15.64 -15.69
C SER A 8 32.95 -14.58 -15.66
N CYS A 9 32.75 -14.01 -14.47
CA CYS A 9 32.11 -12.71 -14.30
C CYS A 9 33.08 -11.64 -14.80
N ASP A 10 32.96 -11.21 -16.05
CA ASP A 10 33.58 -9.95 -16.45
C ASP A 10 32.63 -8.80 -16.08
N LYS A 11 32.96 -8.15 -14.97
CA LYS A 11 32.69 -6.73 -14.80
C LYS A 11 33.44 -5.99 -15.90
N ASN A 12 32.76 -5.65 -16.99
CA ASN A 12 33.26 -4.67 -17.94
C ASN A 12 32.53 -3.34 -17.71
N ASP A 13 33.16 -2.51 -16.88
CA ASP A 13 33.07 -1.05 -16.98
C ASP A 13 33.56 -0.65 -18.37
N SER A 14 32.63 -0.31 -19.27
CA SER A 14 32.96 0.42 -20.49
C SER A 14 32.45 1.84 -20.34
N GLN A 15 33.41 2.75 -20.18
CA GLN A 15 33.22 4.19 -20.24
C GLN A 15 32.58 4.58 -21.57
N ILE A 16 31.34 5.04 -21.53
CA ILE A 16 30.76 5.85 -22.59
C ILE A 16 31.00 7.31 -22.20
N ASN A 17 32.04 7.91 -22.79
CA ASN A 17 32.26 9.36 -22.78
C ASN A 17 31.16 10.02 -23.61
N GLY A 18 30.03 10.30 -22.96
CA GLY A 18 29.06 11.27 -23.38
C GLY A 18 28.62 12.01 -22.13
N THR A 19 29.01 13.27 -21.98
CA THR A 19 28.56 14.12 -20.88
C THR A 19 27.08 14.44 -21.07
N VAL A 20 26.22 13.44 -20.85
CA VAL A 20 24.85 13.68 -20.44
C VAL A 20 24.97 14.12 -19.00
N ALA A 21 24.70 15.39 -18.72
CA ALA A 21 24.41 15.79 -17.36
C ALA A 21 23.12 15.05 -16.96
N THR A 22 23.27 13.82 -16.47
CA THR A 22 22.26 13.22 -15.62
C THR A 22 22.28 14.09 -14.38
N ASN A 23 21.41 15.10 -14.38
CA ASN A 23 20.81 15.53 -13.14
C ASN A 23 20.15 14.28 -12.57
N GLU A 24 20.92 13.45 -11.87
CA GLU A 24 20.39 12.53 -10.89
C GLU A 24 19.67 13.44 -9.89
N LYS A 25 18.42 13.78 -10.21
CA LYS A 25 17.44 14.02 -9.19
C LYS A 25 17.47 12.73 -8.40
N THR A 26 18.27 12.73 -7.33
CA THR A 26 18.15 11.77 -6.26
C THR A 26 16.67 11.79 -5.93
N VAL A 27 15.95 10.75 -6.36
CA VAL A 27 14.57 10.55 -5.94
C VAL A 27 14.68 10.54 -4.43
N PRO A 28 14.11 11.52 -3.72
CA PRO A 28 14.27 11.57 -2.28
C PRO A 28 13.88 10.20 -1.74
N SER A 29 14.66 9.58 -0.88
CA SER A 29 14.23 8.32 -0.27
C SER A 29 13.08 8.67 0.67
N ASN A 30 11.84 8.50 0.21
CA ASN A 30 10.74 8.47 1.18
C ASN A 30 10.97 7.22 2.02
N PRO A 31 10.99 7.33 3.35
CA PRO A 31 10.99 6.13 4.18
C PRO A 31 9.78 5.29 3.78
N ILE A 32 10.03 4.01 3.48
CA ILE A 32 8.97 3.06 3.15
C ILE A 32 8.09 2.93 4.39
N TYR A 33 6.80 3.18 4.22
CA TYR A 33 5.83 3.01 5.27
C TYR A 33 5.56 1.52 5.49
N TYR A 34 5.51 1.14 6.76
CA TYR A 34 5.05 -0.15 7.25
C TYR A 34 3.96 0.08 8.29
N SER A 35 2.79 -0.50 8.06
CA SER A 35 1.61 -0.35 8.91
C SER A 35 1.70 -1.18 10.20
N THR A 36 2.56 -2.20 10.21
CA THR A 36 2.71 -3.15 11.32
C THR A 36 4.18 -3.45 11.62
N SER A 37 4.46 -3.93 12.83
CA SER A 37 5.76 -4.50 13.19
C SER A 37 5.94 -5.91 12.63
N GLU A 38 7.19 -6.39 12.54
CA GLU A 38 7.48 -7.77 12.11
C GLU A 38 6.76 -8.82 12.96
N LYS A 39 6.68 -8.58 14.29
CA LYS A 39 5.97 -9.46 15.22
C LYS A 39 4.47 -9.51 14.91
N GLU A 40 3.86 -8.35 14.62
CA GLU A 40 2.44 -8.26 14.26
C GLU A 40 2.14 -8.92 12.92
N TYR A 41 3.02 -8.72 11.93
CA TYR A 41 2.91 -9.39 10.64
C TYR A 41 3.05 -10.91 10.78
N ALA A 42 3.99 -11.38 11.59
CA ALA A 42 4.23 -12.80 11.81
C ALA A 42 3.06 -13.51 12.51
N GLN A 43 2.32 -12.83 13.39
CA GLN A 43 1.13 -13.41 14.05
C GLN A 43 -0.17 -13.25 13.24
N ALA A 44 -0.17 -12.42 12.19
CA ALA A 44 -1.34 -12.18 11.36
C ALA A 44 -1.77 -13.43 10.57
N SER A 45 -3.09 -13.57 10.34
CA SER A 45 -3.66 -14.60 9.46
C SER A 45 -3.19 -14.39 8.00
N PRO A 46 -3.31 -15.40 7.12
CA PRO A 46 -3.02 -15.23 5.70
C PRO A 46 -3.81 -14.08 5.05
N PHE A 47 -5.09 -13.92 5.40
CA PHE A 47 -5.93 -12.83 4.92
C PHE A 47 -5.42 -11.48 5.44
N THR A 48 -5.22 -11.35 6.76
CA THR A 48 -4.75 -10.10 7.37
C THR A 48 -3.37 -9.70 6.82
N ARG A 49 -2.45 -10.64 6.55
CA ARG A 49 -1.16 -10.33 5.90
C ARG A 49 -1.33 -9.75 4.50
N ARG A 50 -2.25 -10.30 3.70
CA ARG A 50 -2.56 -9.77 2.36
C ARG A 50 -3.08 -8.34 2.45
N LEU A 51 -3.99 -8.08 3.39
CA LEU A 51 -4.52 -6.75 3.60
C LEU A 51 -3.44 -5.77 4.11
N ILE A 52 -2.57 -6.19 5.04
CA ILE A 52 -1.40 -5.39 5.47
C ILE A 52 -0.55 -4.98 4.26
N ASN A 53 -0.21 -5.94 3.39
CA ASN A 53 0.61 -5.65 2.21
C ASN A 53 -0.05 -4.64 1.26
N GLN A 54 -1.37 -4.75 1.07
CA GLN A 54 -2.13 -3.81 0.24
C GLN A 54 -2.24 -2.42 0.88
N VAL A 55 -2.44 -2.32 2.20
CA VAL A 55 -2.44 -1.05 2.93
C VAL A 55 -1.06 -0.39 2.87
N ASP A 56 0.01 -1.14 3.08
CA ASP A 56 1.39 -0.63 2.97
C ASP A 56 1.67 -0.10 1.56
N ALA A 57 1.29 -0.87 0.53
CA ALA A 57 1.41 -0.43 -0.85
C ALA A 57 0.59 0.84 -1.12
N ALA A 58 -0.66 0.89 -0.65
CA ALA A 58 -1.56 2.04 -0.81
C ALA A 58 -0.96 3.32 -0.21
N VAL A 59 -0.49 3.25 1.04
CA VAL A 59 0.11 4.42 1.72
C VAL A 59 1.38 4.86 1.01
N ASN A 60 2.24 3.92 0.61
CA ASN A 60 3.46 4.25 -0.13
C ASN A 60 3.15 4.89 -1.49
N SER A 61 2.14 4.41 -2.21
CA SER A 61 1.66 5.03 -3.45
C SER A 61 1.11 6.44 -3.22
N LEU A 62 0.30 6.64 -2.17
CA LEU A 62 -0.19 7.97 -1.81
C LEU A 62 0.96 8.94 -1.52
N ASN A 63 2.02 8.49 -0.83
CA ASN A 63 3.18 9.33 -0.53
C ASN A 63 3.93 9.83 -1.77
N LEU A 64 3.85 9.07 -2.87
CA LEU A 64 4.44 9.46 -4.14
C LEU A 64 3.53 10.43 -4.90
N LEU A 65 2.21 10.24 -4.81
CA LEU A 65 1.23 11.06 -5.52
C LEU A 65 0.93 12.41 -4.85
N THR A 66 1.08 12.50 -3.52
CA THR A 66 0.83 13.73 -2.73
C THR A 66 2.12 14.49 -2.39
N ARG A 67 3.21 14.21 -3.11
CA ARG A 67 4.56 14.70 -2.80
C ARG A 67 4.76 16.17 -3.16
N GLU A 68 4.15 16.57 -4.27
CA GLU A 68 3.92 17.98 -4.57
C GLU A 68 2.57 18.36 -3.94
N PRO A 69 2.39 19.61 -3.46
CA PRO A 69 1.08 20.12 -3.06
C PRO A 69 0.17 20.19 -4.30
N SER A 70 -0.32 19.03 -4.71
CA SER A 70 -1.31 18.87 -5.75
C SER A 70 -2.66 19.30 -5.19
N VAL A 71 -3.45 19.98 -6.02
CA VAL A 71 -4.85 20.32 -5.68
C VAL A 71 -5.69 19.04 -5.56
N ILE A 72 -5.25 17.97 -6.21
CA ILE A 72 -5.95 16.69 -6.30
C ILE A 72 -5.48 15.79 -5.16
N LYS A 73 -6.37 15.55 -4.20
CA LYS A 73 -6.19 14.49 -3.20
C LYS A 73 -6.54 13.15 -3.84
N TYR A 74 -5.96 12.08 -3.31
CA TYR A 74 -6.24 10.72 -3.78
C TYR A 74 -6.71 9.85 -2.63
N GLU A 75 -7.58 8.89 -2.95
CA GLU A 75 -7.96 7.77 -2.11
C GLU A 75 -7.56 6.48 -2.82
N VAL A 76 -7.16 5.49 -2.05
CA VAL A 76 -6.94 4.13 -2.53
C VAL A 76 -8.08 3.25 -2.04
N ILE A 77 -8.73 2.54 -2.95
CA ILE A 77 -9.78 1.58 -2.66
C ILE A 77 -9.19 0.19 -2.89
N ILE A 78 -9.20 -0.63 -1.85
CA ILE A 78 -8.73 -2.01 -1.84
C ILE A 78 -9.95 -2.90 -1.72
N SER A 79 -10.31 -3.57 -2.81
CA SER A 79 -11.28 -4.67 -2.79
C SER A 79 -10.50 -5.95 -2.46
N ILE A 80 -10.88 -6.65 -1.39
CA ILE A 80 -10.21 -7.87 -0.95
C ILE A 80 -11.21 -8.96 -0.59
N ASP A 81 -10.96 -10.17 -1.09
CA ASP A 81 -11.73 -11.38 -0.84
C ASP A 81 -10.93 -12.37 0.01
N LYS A 82 -11.62 -13.11 0.88
CA LYS A 82 -11.08 -14.23 1.67
C LYS A 82 -10.39 -15.27 0.78
N ASN A 83 -10.94 -15.52 -0.41
CA ASN A 83 -10.34 -16.31 -1.47
C ASN A 83 -9.32 -15.47 -2.28
N PRO A 84 -8.01 -15.76 -2.15
CA PRO A 84 -6.97 -15.02 -2.88
C PRO A 84 -7.03 -15.20 -4.40
N GLU A 85 -7.71 -16.24 -4.88
CA GLU A 85 -7.81 -16.56 -6.32
C GLU A 85 -9.06 -15.97 -6.98
N ASN A 86 -9.89 -15.22 -6.24
CA ASN A 86 -11.04 -14.53 -6.84
C ASN A 86 -10.54 -13.46 -7.82
N LYS A 87 -10.87 -13.63 -9.10
CA LYS A 87 -10.45 -12.76 -10.21
C LYS A 87 -11.27 -11.48 -10.35
N PHE A 88 -12.46 -11.44 -9.75
CA PHE A 88 -13.35 -10.27 -9.79
C PHE A 88 -13.16 -9.34 -8.59
N SER A 89 -12.41 -9.81 -7.59
CA SER A 89 -12.01 -9.05 -6.40
C SER A 89 -10.48 -8.97 -6.33
N ASN A 90 -9.93 -8.59 -5.18
CA ASN A 90 -8.49 -8.54 -4.92
C ASN A 90 -7.73 -7.50 -5.75
N PHE A 91 -8.37 -6.36 -6.04
CA PHE A 91 -7.78 -5.26 -6.80
C PHE A 91 -7.57 -4.00 -5.95
N VAL A 92 -6.66 -3.15 -6.42
CA VAL A 92 -6.36 -1.85 -5.81
C VAL A 92 -6.60 -0.76 -6.84
N SER A 93 -7.45 0.20 -6.51
CA SER A 93 -7.76 1.36 -7.35
C SER A 93 -7.30 2.63 -6.66
N ILE A 94 -6.61 3.52 -7.39
CA ILE A 94 -6.26 4.85 -6.89
C ILE A 94 -7.12 5.86 -7.64
N VAL A 95 -7.91 6.64 -6.91
CA VAL A 95 -8.90 7.57 -7.48
C VAL A 95 -8.69 8.97 -6.94
N PRO A 96 -8.91 10.02 -7.75
CA PRO A 96 -9.04 11.38 -7.23
C PRO A 96 -10.15 11.45 -6.19
N PHE A 97 -9.85 12.05 -5.04
CA PHE A 97 -10.74 12.22 -3.91
C PHE A 97 -11.06 13.71 -3.74
N ASP A 98 -12.32 14.07 -4.00
CA ASP A 98 -12.82 15.42 -3.74
C ASP A 98 -13.74 15.41 -2.52
N ASN A 99 -13.35 16.15 -1.49
CA ASN A 99 -14.14 16.34 -0.27
C ASN A 99 -15.51 17.01 -0.55
N SER A 100 -15.68 17.67 -1.70
CA SER A 100 -16.93 18.32 -2.09
C SER A 100 -18.01 17.33 -2.57
N LEU A 101 -17.61 16.13 -3.02
CA LEU A 101 -18.50 15.05 -3.47
C LEU A 101 -18.95 14.11 -2.33
N ASN A 102 -18.60 14.45 -1.07
CA ASN A 102 -18.87 13.65 0.14
C ASN A 102 -20.37 13.42 0.46
N SER A 103 -21.31 13.91 -0.35
CA SER A 103 -22.76 13.71 -0.11
C SER A 103 -23.25 12.28 -0.38
N PHE A 104 -22.44 11.42 -1.02
CA PHE A 104 -22.76 10.00 -1.27
C PHE A 104 -21.87 9.01 -0.52
N VAL A 105 -20.99 9.48 0.37
CA VAL A 105 -20.14 8.57 1.15
C VAL A 105 -21.02 7.88 2.18
N LEU A 106 -21.37 6.62 1.87
CA LEU A 106 -21.99 5.70 2.82
C LEU A 106 -21.15 5.74 4.11
N LYS A 107 -21.82 5.95 5.23
CA LYS A 107 -21.18 5.92 6.55
C LYS A 107 -20.38 4.61 6.66
N PRO A 108 -19.07 4.67 6.91
CA PRO A 108 -18.27 3.46 7.02
C PRO A 108 -18.69 2.71 8.28
N ASP A 109 -18.62 1.39 8.22
CA ASP A 109 -18.95 0.51 9.35
C ASP A 109 -17.77 0.42 10.33
N GLY A 110 -16.54 0.65 9.85
CA GLY A 110 -15.36 0.88 10.70
C GLY A 110 -14.45 2.00 10.19
N LYS A 111 -13.79 2.71 11.12
CA LYS A 111 -12.82 3.78 10.82
C LYS A 111 -11.66 3.76 11.80
N CYS A 112 -10.45 3.93 11.26
CA CYS A 112 -9.24 4.14 12.03
C CYS A 112 -8.46 5.35 11.51
N HIS A 113 -7.72 5.97 12.41
CA HIS A 113 -6.84 7.10 12.12
C HIS A 113 -5.47 6.82 12.72
N ILE A 114 -4.44 6.72 11.88
CA ILE A 114 -3.11 6.22 12.26
C ILE A 114 -2.06 7.28 11.92
N CYS A 115 -1.34 7.73 12.94
CA CYS A 115 -0.25 8.68 12.82
C CYS A 115 1.09 8.01 13.11
N GLY A 116 2.08 8.21 12.24
CA GLY A 116 3.41 7.61 12.37
C GLY A 116 3.54 6.25 11.67
N MET A 117 4.65 5.56 11.93
CA MET A 117 4.90 4.19 11.44
C MET A 117 4.37 3.16 12.43
N GLY A 118 3.84 2.04 11.93
CA GLY A 118 3.24 1.02 12.77
C GLY A 118 1.89 1.44 13.38
N GLY A 119 1.32 0.56 14.20
CA GLY A 119 0.09 0.84 14.96
C GLY A 119 -1.21 0.65 14.19
N ALA A 120 -1.16 0.25 12.91
CA ALA A 120 -2.36 -0.07 12.15
C ALA A 120 -2.86 -1.51 12.36
N TYR A 121 -2.05 -2.39 12.99
CA TYR A 121 -2.36 -3.82 13.05
C TYR A 121 -3.72 -4.12 13.65
N SER A 122 -4.08 -3.50 14.78
CA SER A 122 -5.39 -3.70 15.41
C SER A 122 -6.54 -3.30 14.49
N CYS A 123 -6.39 -2.17 13.78
CA CYS A 123 -7.35 -1.71 12.80
C CYS A 123 -7.50 -2.67 11.63
N ILE A 124 -6.38 -3.09 11.03
CA ILE A 124 -6.39 -3.98 9.86
C ILE A 124 -6.99 -5.34 10.25
N LYS A 125 -6.69 -5.84 11.45
CA LYS A 125 -7.29 -7.07 11.99
C LYS A 125 -8.80 -6.94 12.25
N GLU A 126 -9.26 -5.74 12.59
CA GLU A 126 -10.70 -5.48 12.79
C GLU A 126 -11.50 -5.72 11.51
N VAL A 127 -10.92 -5.47 10.34
CA VAL A 127 -11.55 -5.76 9.04
C VAL A 127 -11.88 -7.25 8.91
N GLU A 128 -10.92 -8.14 9.18
CA GLU A 128 -11.14 -9.59 9.15
C GLU A 128 -12.22 -10.00 10.16
N THR A 129 -12.15 -9.46 11.38
CA THR A 129 -13.13 -9.74 12.45
C THR A 129 -14.54 -9.29 12.04
N TYR A 130 -14.66 -8.14 11.38
CA TYR A 130 -15.91 -7.61 10.87
C TYR A 130 -16.49 -8.50 9.77
N MET A 131 -15.67 -8.94 8.81
CA MET A 131 -16.09 -9.86 7.75
C MET A 131 -16.53 -11.22 8.29
N GLU A 132 -15.87 -11.73 9.33
CA GLU A 132 -16.29 -12.96 10.02
C GLU A 132 -17.66 -12.77 10.70
N THR A 133 -17.83 -11.67 11.44
CA THR A 133 -19.05 -11.38 12.20
C THR A 133 -20.27 -11.17 11.30
N HIS A 134 -20.06 -10.59 10.10
CA HIS A 134 -21.13 -10.27 9.15
C HIS A 134 -21.24 -11.28 8.00
N ASN A 135 -20.48 -12.38 8.05
CA ASN A 135 -20.46 -13.42 7.02
C ASN A 135 -20.21 -12.86 5.61
N LEU A 136 -19.22 -11.97 5.49
CA LEU A 136 -18.78 -11.38 4.24
C LEU A 136 -17.60 -12.16 3.67
N ASP A 137 -17.60 -12.39 2.36
CA ASP A 137 -16.47 -12.99 1.64
C ASP A 137 -15.53 -11.92 1.06
N GLU A 138 -16.06 -10.75 0.75
CA GLU A 138 -15.37 -9.61 0.15
C GLU A 138 -15.70 -8.31 0.92
N ILE A 139 -14.74 -7.39 0.97
CA ILE A 139 -14.91 -6.06 1.56
C ILE A 139 -14.07 -5.01 0.81
N ASP A 140 -14.57 -3.77 0.79
CA ASP A 140 -13.83 -2.61 0.35
C ASP A 140 -13.18 -1.88 1.53
N VAL A 141 -11.87 -1.68 1.44
CA VAL A 141 -11.07 -0.91 2.40
C VAL A 141 -10.55 0.34 1.70
N HIS A 142 -10.94 1.49 2.21
CA HIS A 142 -10.52 2.79 1.69
C HIS A 142 -9.37 3.33 2.55
N VAL A 143 -8.31 3.77 1.89
CA VAL A 143 -7.10 4.31 2.52
C VAL A 143 -6.82 5.70 1.93
N LYS A 144 -6.67 6.71 2.80
CA LYS A 144 -6.35 8.07 2.36
C LYS A 144 -5.46 8.81 3.36
N ARG A 145 -4.81 9.87 2.87
CA ARG A 145 -4.13 10.84 3.72
C ARG A 145 -5.13 11.82 4.32
N SER A 146 -5.13 11.94 5.64
CA SER A 146 -5.91 12.94 6.36
C SER A 146 -5.24 14.33 6.27
N SER A 147 -5.97 15.37 6.66
CA SER A 147 -5.49 16.76 6.56
C SER A 147 -4.30 17.08 7.45
N ASP A 148 -4.13 16.35 8.55
CA ASP A 148 -2.97 16.41 9.45
C ASP A 148 -1.79 15.54 9.00
N GLY A 149 -1.89 14.93 7.82
CA GLY A 149 -0.84 14.10 7.25
C GLY A 149 -0.80 12.67 7.79
N CYS A 150 -1.75 12.25 8.61
CA CYS A 150 -1.91 10.87 9.04
C CYS A 150 -2.66 10.02 7.98
N ILE A 151 -2.98 8.77 8.32
CA ILE A 151 -3.65 7.82 7.43
C ILE A 151 -5.03 7.51 8.01
N ASP A 152 -6.07 7.71 7.21
CA ASP A 152 -7.42 7.23 7.50
C ASP A 152 -7.63 5.89 6.77
N ILE A 153 -8.07 4.87 7.51
CA ILE A 153 -8.54 3.59 6.96
C ILE A 153 -10.03 3.47 7.29
N THR A 154 -10.87 3.21 6.30
CA THR A 154 -12.31 2.96 6.51
C THR A 154 -12.75 1.73 5.75
N PHE A 155 -13.72 0.98 6.27
CA PHE A 155 -14.25 -0.22 5.63
C PHE A 155 -15.76 -0.32 5.85
N LYS A 156 -16.42 -1.09 4.97
CA LYS A 156 -17.87 -1.26 4.94
C LYS A 156 -18.26 -2.69 4.59
#